data_AF-A0A920L8S0-F1
#
_entry.id   AF-A0A920L8S0-F1
#
_cell.length_a   1.000
_cell.length_b   1.000
_cell.length_c   1.000
_cell.angle_alpha   90.00
_cell.angle_beta   90.00
_cell.angle_gamma   90.00
#
_symmetry.space_group_name_H-M   'P 1'
#
loop_
_entity.id
_entity.type
_entity.pdbx_description
1 polymer ?
#
loop_
_entity_poly.entity_id
_entity_poly.type
_entity_poly.pdbx_seq_one_letter_code
_entity_poly.pdbx_strand_id
1 'polypeptide(L)' 'MELAKLGIITAEMEYIASRENMLFETIINNEAYKKILPNNNGNYFKNKNMITPEFVRNEVANGRAVIPVNHNHPKANL' A
#
# COMPACT_ATOMS: atom_id res chain seq x y z
N MET A 1 -5.58 12.34 -6.30
CA MET A 1 -4.91 11.81 -7.52
C MET A 1 -3.99 12.84 -8.16
N GLU A 2 -4.41 14.11 -8.21
CA GLU A 2 -3.64 15.24 -8.76
C GLU A 2 -2.26 15.42 -8.08
N LEU A 3 -2.21 15.41 -6.73
CA LEU A 3 -0.97 15.50 -5.95
C LEU A 3 0.04 14.39 -6.28
N ALA A 4 -0.44 13.16 -6.50
CA ALA A 4 0.42 12.04 -6.88
C ALA A 4 1.08 12.24 -8.24
N LYS A 5 0.32 12.80 -9.21
CA LYS A 5 0.81 13.13 -10.55
C LYS A 5 1.81 14.28 -10.54
N LEU A 6 1.69 15.20 -9.59
CA LEU A 6 2.66 16.29 -9.34
C LEU A 6 3.94 15.81 -8.63
N GLY A 7 4.05 14.52 -8.30
CA GLY A 7 5.23 13.99 -7.61
C GLY A 7 5.21 14.18 -6.09
N ILE A 8 4.12 14.72 -5.53
CA ILE A 8 3.99 14.98 -4.09
C ILE A 8 3.50 13.71 -3.38
N ILE A 9 4.21 13.35 -2.31
CA ILE A 9 3.80 12.30 -1.37
C ILE A 9 2.95 12.96 -0.28
N THR A 10 1.78 12.38 0.00
CA THR A 10 0.86 12.88 1.02
C THR A 10 0.86 11.96 2.24
N ALA A 11 0.42 12.46 3.39
CA ALA A 11 0.32 11.69 4.63
C ALA A 11 -0.51 10.40 4.46
N GLU A 12 -1.56 10.44 3.62
CA GLU A 12 -2.38 9.26 3.32
C GLU A 12 -1.58 8.20 2.54
N MET A 13 -0.65 8.59 1.68
CA MET A 13 0.23 7.65 0.97
C MET A 13 1.22 7.00 1.95
N GLU A 14 1.71 7.75 2.93
CA GLU A 14 2.58 7.24 3.99
C GLU A 14 1.84 6.28 4.93
N TYR A 15 0.62 6.64 5.31
CA TYR A 15 -0.25 5.80 6.12
C TYR A 15 -0.56 4.48 5.42
N ILE A 16 -0.95 4.53 4.14
CA ILE A 16 -1.25 3.34 3.34
C ILE A 16 0.00 2.45 3.22
N ALA A 17 1.15 3.03 2.92
CA ALA A 17 2.40 2.28 2.84
C ALA A 17 2.68 1.51 4.14
N SER A 18 2.57 2.18 5.29
CA SER A 18 2.78 1.58 6.61
C SER A 18 1.75 0.47 6.91
N ARG A 19 0.48 0.70 6.58
CA ARG A 19 -0.60 -0.26 6.81
C ARG A 19 -0.44 -1.53 5.96
N GLU A 20 -0.08 -1.39 4.70
CA GLU A 20 0.14 -2.53 3.80
C GLU A 20 1.33 -3.38 4.26
N ASN A 21 2.41 -2.75 4.74
CA ASN A 21 3.55 -3.47 5.31
C ASN A 21 3.17 -4.26 6.57
N MET A 22 2.36 -3.68 7.46
CA MET A 22 1.89 -4.38 8.67
C MET A 22 1.02 -5.60 8.32
N LEU A 23 0.13 -5.47 7.34
CA LEU A 23 -0.67 -6.59 6.84
C LEU A 23 0.22 -7.66 6.22
N PHE A 24 1.23 -7.26 5.46
CA PHE A 24 2.19 -8.16 4.84
C PHE A 24 2.99 -8.97 5.87
N GLU A 25 3.51 -8.33 6.92
CA GLU A 25 4.16 -9.01 8.04
C GLU A 25 3.23 -10.04 8.71
N THR A 26 1.96 -9.66 8.92
CA THR A 26 0.96 -10.54 9.52
C THR A 26 0.72 -11.79 8.65
N ILE A 27 0.61 -11.61 7.33
CA ILE A 27 0.40 -12.69 6.36
C ILE A 27 1.63 -13.61 6.29
N ILE A 28 2.84 -13.07 6.25
CA ILE A 28 4.07 -13.87 6.22
C ILE A 28 4.27 -14.66 7.50
N ASN A 29 3.98 -14.07 8.66
CA ASN A 29 4.19 -14.75 9.93
C ASN A 29 3.12 -15.82 10.22
N ASN A 30 2.05 -15.89 9.42
CA ASN A 30 0.99 -16.87 9.59
C ASN A 30 1.11 -18.04 8.59
N GLU A 31 1.40 -19.23 9.13
CA GLU A 31 1.58 -20.46 8.33
C GLU A 31 0.32 -20.91 7.59
N ALA A 32 -0.87 -20.59 8.09
CA ALA A 32 -2.12 -20.93 7.40
C ALA A 32 -2.27 -20.10 6.11
N TYR A 33 -1.93 -18.81 6.16
CA TYR A 33 -1.98 -17.93 4.98
C TYR A 33 -0.92 -18.30 3.94
N LYS A 34 0.29 -18.70 4.37
CA LYS A 34 1.35 -19.18 3.46
C LYS A 34 0.90 -20.29 2.51
N LYS A 35 0.01 -21.19 2.97
CA LYS A 35 -0.47 -22.34 2.19
C LYS A 35 -1.49 -22.00 1.10
N ILE A 36 -2.19 -20.87 1.23
CA ILE A 36 -3.28 -20.47 0.33
C ILE A 36 -2.91 -19.31 -0.61
N LEU A 37 -1.72 -18.72 -0.43
CA LEU A 37 -1.26 -17.66 -1.33
C LEU A 37 -1.09 -18.21 -2.74
N PRO A 38 -1.67 -17.56 -3.77
CA PRO A 38 -1.76 -18.10 -5.13
C PRO A 38 -0.41 -18.29 -5.84
N ASN A 39 0.69 -17.89 -5.19
CA ASN A 39 2.04 -18.18 -5.62
C ASN A 39 2.75 -18.87 -4.45
N ASN A 40 3.01 -20.17 -4.53
CA ASN A 40 3.86 -20.95 -3.60
C ASN A 40 5.30 -20.37 -3.42
N ASN A 41 5.59 -19.22 -4.05
CA ASN A 41 6.85 -18.50 -4.06
C ASN A 41 6.74 -17.03 -3.56
N GLY A 42 5.57 -16.55 -3.10
CA GLY A 42 5.42 -15.17 -2.61
C GLY A 42 5.65 -14.06 -3.65
N ASN A 43 5.59 -14.39 -4.94
CA ASN A 43 6.08 -13.54 -6.04
C ASN A 43 5.33 -12.21 -6.24
N TYR A 44 4.17 -11.97 -5.63
CA TYR A 44 3.54 -10.63 -5.64
C TYR A 44 4.38 -9.59 -4.86
N PHE A 45 5.16 -10.06 -3.88
CA PHE A 45 5.92 -9.22 -2.97
C PHE A 45 7.44 -9.48 -3.04
N LYS A 46 7.90 -10.50 -3.77
CA LYS A 46 9.34 -10.88 -3.86
C LYS A 46 10.30 -9.74 -4.22
N ASN A 47 9.83 -8.73 -4.94
CA ASN A 47 10.67 -7.64 -5.43
C ASN A 47 10.44 -6.31 -4.71
N LYS A 48 9.61 -6.29 -3.64
CA LYS A 48 9.39 -5.12 -2.80
C LYS A 48 9.34 -5.56 -1.35
N ASN A 49 10.50 -5.62 -0.73
CA ASN A 49 10.66 -5.89 0.71
C ASN A 49 9.91 -4.88 1.59
N MET A 50 9.40 -3.79 1.02
CA MET A 50 8.57 -2.81 1.71
C MET A 50 7.74 -2.04 0.67
N ILE A 51 6.45 -1.87 0.91
CA ILE A 51 5.62 -0.87 0.23
C ILE A 51 6.08 0.50 0.73
N THR A 52 6.64 1.33 -0.15
CA THR A 52 7.06 2.69 0.17
C THR A 52 6.01 3.72 -0.24
N PRO A 53 5.99 4.92 0.38
CA PRO A 53 5.09 5.99 -0.04
C PRO A 53 5.28 6.37 -1.53
N GLU A 54 6.51 6.32 -2.06
CA GLU A 54 6.80 6.54 -3.47
C GLU A 54 6.16 5.49 -4.37
N PHE A 55 6.13 4.24 -3.94
CA PHE A 55 5.45 3.19 -4.68
C PHE A 55 3.95 3.45 -4.72
N VAL A 56 3.34 3.79 -3.57
CA VAL A 56 1.92 4.15 -3.50
C VAL A 56 1.62 5.35 -4.40
N ARG A 57 2.46 6.40 -4.37
CA ARG A 57 2.35 7.57 -5.25
C ARG A 57 2.39 7.16 -6.72
N ASN A 58 3.31 6.28 -7.12
CA ASN A 58 3.43 5.81 -8.50
C ASN A 58 2.19 5.03 -8.94
N GLU A 59 1.64 4.15 -8.12
CA GLU A 59 0.42 3.41 -8.45
C GLU A 59 -0.79 4.34 -8.60
N VAL A 60 -0.90 5.35 -7.73
CA VAL A 60 -1.97 6.36 -7.79
C VAL A 60 -1.80 7.30 -8.99
N ALA A 61 -0.58 7.73 -9.29
CA ALA A 61 -0.29 8.58 -10.44
C ALA A 61 -0.59 7.88 -11.77
N ASN A 62 -0.28 6.57 -11.86
CA ASN A 62 -0.57 5.73 -13.01
C ASN A 62 -2.04 5.27 -13.09
N GLY A 63 -2.86 5.57 -12.08
CA GLY A 63 -4.26 5.16 -12.02
C GLY A 63 -4.51 3.67 -11.83
N ARG A 64 -3.51 2.93 -11.33
CA ARG A 64 -3.66 1.53 -10.92
C ARG A 64 -4.20 1.38 -9.50
N ALA A 65 -4.06 2.42 -8.67
CA ALA A 65 -4.60 2.49 -7.33
C ALA A 65 -5.40 3.79 -7.12
N VAL A 66 -6.41 3.73 -6.26
CA VAL A 66 -7.21 4.90 -5.85
C VAL A 66 -7.22 4.94 -4.32
N ILE A 67 -7.03 6.14 -3.77
CA ILE A 67 -7.16 6.40 -2.34
C ILE A 67 -8.51 7.11 -2.12
N PRO A 68 -9.54 6.41 -1.61
CA PRO A 68 -10.79 7.06 -1.25
C PRO A 68 -10.57 7.85 0.03
N VAL A 69 -10.34 9.16 -0.10
CA VAL A 69 -10.29 10.08 1.05
C VAL A 69 -11.57 10.89 1.12
N ASN A 70 -12.22 10.88 2.27
CA ASN A 70 -13.33 11.78 2.56
C ASN A 70 -12.79 12.90 3.45
N HIS A 71 -12.71 14.11 2.92
CA HIS A 71 -12.28 15.30 3.66
C HIS A 71 -13.16 15.59 4.89
N ASN A 72 -14.41 15.10 4.90
CA ASN A 72 -15.33 15.22 6.05
C ASN A 72 -15.12 14.15 7.11
N HIS A 73 -14.23 13.18 6.90
CA HIS A 73 -13.92 12.18 7.91
C HIS A 73 -12.68 12.60 8.70
N PRO A 74 -12.80 13.02 9.97
CA PRO A 74 -11.69 13.60 10.72
C PRO A 74 -10.51 12.65 10.94
N LYS A 75 -10.73 11.32 10.85
CA LYS A 75 -9.64 10.34 10.93
C LYS A 75 -8.93 10.05 9.60
N ALA A 76 -9.37 10.67 8.49
CA ALA A 76 -8.74 10.51 7.18
C ALA A 76 -7.65 11.57 6.90
N ASN A 77 -7.61 12.64 7.70
CA ASN A 77 -6.65 13.76 7.57
C ASN A 77 -5.51 13.69 8.62
N LEU A 78 -5.20 12.49 9.12
CA LEU A 78 -4.10 12.26 10.08
C LEU A 78 -2.90 11.65 9.38
#